data_AF-A0A117KDV5-F1
#
_entry.id   AF-A0A117KDV5-F1
#
_cell.length_a   1.000
_cell.length_b   1.000
_cell.length_c   1.000
_cell.angle_alpha   90.00
_cell.angle_beta   90.00
_cell.angle_gamma   90.00
#
_symmetry.space_group_name_H-M   'P 1'
#
loop_
_entity.id
_entity.type
_entity.pdbx_description
1 polymer ?
#
loop_
_entity_poly.entity_id
_entity_poly.type
_entity_poly.pdbx_seq_one_letter_code
_entity_poly.pdbx_strand_id
1 'polypeptide(L)'
;MKLFLFLSLSFFHCTFGLAQSDSKYALYASKVTTFSKPFRILSQTVNADGNGTVEFTNAKNQVLRFRLYNNKVQSQPCRIGFELFYYENNYLKKIESLDLSGKLIGCNLKLLGEAVTEFIIEKPGLYLKKKKLIDDAEGNIDMKDDSKEKIIRIKLFDANNLPIKEKEPNYISSKTYYDYSIRM
;
A
#
# COMPACT_ATOMS: atom_id res chain seq x y z
N MET A 1 31.50 -2.58 -54.68
CA MET A 1 32.26 -2.28 -53.45
C MET A 1 31.72 -0.97 -52.92
N LYS A 2 30.85 -0.98 -51.90
CA LYS A 2 31.10 -1.26 -50.47
C LYS A 2 31.39 0.05 -49.72
N LEU A 3 30.57 0.30 -48.69
CA LEU A 3 30.73 1.26 -47.59
C LEU A 3 30.69 2.73 -48.06
N PHE A 4 29.70 3.54 -47.68
CA PHE A 4 29.66 4.19 -46.37
C PHE A 4 28.22 4.56 -45.92
N LEU A 5 27.25 3.68 -46.21
CA LEU A 5 25.86 3.78 -45.71
C LEU A 5 25.70 3.33 -44.23
N PHE A 6 26.74 3.47 -43.40
CA PHE A 6 26.79 2.96 -42.03
C PHE A 6 27.28 4.01 -41.02
N LEU A 7 26.65 5.20 -41.01
CA LEU A 7 26.89 6.20 -39.97
C LEU A 7 25.58 6.69 -39.33
N SER A 8 24.59 5.79 -39.22
CA SER A 8 23.30 6.05 -38.53
C SER A 8 23.03 5.09 -37.36
N LEU A 9 24.03 4.35 -36.87
CA LEU A 9 23.84 3.24 -35.94
C LEU A 9 24.67 3.32 -34.65
N SER A 10 24.96 4.53 -34.17
CA SER A 10 25.54 4.74 -32.85
C SER A 10 24.74 5.85 -32.14
N PHE A 11 24.36 5.59 -30.89
CA PHE A 11 23.62 6.46 -29.95
C PHE A 11 22.12 6.21 -29.72
N PHE A 12 21.62 5.00 -29.95
CA PHE A 12 20.60 4.43 -29.06
C PHE A 12 21.23 3.37 -28.16
N HIS A 13 22.16 3.80 -27.31
CA HIS A 13 22.43 3.08 -26.06
C HIS A 13 21.24 3.34 -25.13
N CYS A 14 20.13 2.64 -25.40
CA CYS A 14 19.17 2.31 -24.36
C CYS A 14 19.89 1.35 -23.40
N THR A 15 20.70 1.91 -22.50
CA THR A 15 20.98 1.22 -21.25
C THR A 15 19.64 1.12 -20.54
N PHE A 16 18.92 0.02 -20.80
CA PHE A 16 17.96 -0.50 -19.86
C PHE A 16 18.76 -0.82 -18.60
N GLY A 17 18.99 0.20 -17.79
CA GLY A 17 19.30 0.04 -16.38
C GLY A 17 18.07 -0.62 -15.78
N LEU A 18 18.00 -1.95 -15.87
CA LEU A 18 17.26 -2.72 -14.89
C LEU A 18 17.88 -2.29 -13.57
N ALA A 19 17.22 -1.36 -12.87
CA ALA A 19 17.47 -1.10 -11.47
C ALA A 19 17.23 -2.43 -10.77
N GLN A 20 18.28 -3.23 -10.66
CA GLN A 20 18.32 -4.43 -9.89
C GLN A 20 18.11 -3.95 -8.47
N SER A 21 16.89 -4.14 -7.98
CA SER A 21 16.58 -3.92 -6.57
C SER A 21 17.42 -4.93 -5.80
N ASP A 22 18.63 -4.55 -5.40
CA ASP A 22 19.61 -5.34 -4.62
C ASP A 22 19.12 -5.71 -3.21
N SER A 23 17.86 -5.42 -2.90
CA SER A 23 17.21 -5.91 -1.70
C SER A 23 17.05 -7.43 -1.76
N LYS A 24 17.61 -8.13 -0.77
CA LYS A 24 17.34 -9.55 -0.50
C LYS A 24 15.84 -9.88 -0.37
N TYR A 25 14.98 -8.88 -0.20
CA TYR A 25 13.53 -9.02 -0.10
C TYR A 25 12.77 -8.76 -1.42
N ALA A 26 13.45 -8.37 -2.49
CA ALA A 26 12.85 -8.07 -3.80
C ALA A 26 12.09 -9.27 -4.39
N LEU A 27 12.51 -10.49 -4.06
CA LEU A 27 11.82 -11.71 -4.46
C LEU A 27 10.37 -11.76 -3.91
N TYR A 28 10.15 -11.28 -2.69
CA TYR A 28 8.82 -11.23 -2.09
C TYR A 28 7.94 -10.20 -2.76
N ALA A 29 8.47 -8.99 -3.01
CA ALA A 29 7.75 -7.96 -3.73
C ALA A 29 7.36 -8.41 -5.15
N SER A 30 8.21 -9.20 -5.81
CA SER A 30 7.95 -9.74 -7.15
C SER A 30 6.81 -10.76 -7.22
N LYS A 31 6.33 -11.30 -6.09
CA LYS A 31 5.17 -12.20 -6.07
C LYS A 31 3.85 -11.47 -6.28
N VAL A 32 3.80 -10.17 -5.94
CA VAL A 32 2.58 -9.36 -6.04
C VAL A 32 2.52 -8.74 -7.43
N THR A 33 1.77 -9.36 -8.34
CA THR A 33 1.69 -8.96 -9.75
C THR A 33 1.08 -7.58 -9.95
N THR A 34 0.21 -7.13 -9.05
CA THR A 34 -0.38 -5.79 -9.04
C THR A 34 0.60 -4.69 -8.60
N PHE A 35 1.76 -5.07 -8.05
CA PHE A 35 2.82 -4.15 -7.64
C PHE A 35 3.91 -4.09 -8.71
N SER A 36 3.83 -3.07 -9.57
CA SER A 36 4.69 -2.97 -10.76
C SER A 36 6.15 -2.64 -10.43
N LYS A 37 7.05 -3.21 -11.23
CA LYS A 37 8.47 -2.79 -11.33
C LYS A 37 8.60 -1.51 -12.17
N PRO A 38 9.67 -0.70 -11.99
CA PRO A 38 10.67 -0.82 -10.93
C PRO A 38 10.09 -0.43 -9.56
N PHE A 39 10.59 -1.09 -8.52
CA PHE A 39 10.28 -0.76 -7.13
C PHE A 39 11.56 -0.64 -6.32
N ARG A 40 11.50 0.10 -5.22
CA ARG A 40 12.61 0.32 -4.28
C ARG A 40 12.12 0.17 -2.85
N ILE A 41 13.03 -0.09 -1.91
CA ILE A 41 12.70 -0.03 -0.49
C ILE A 41 12.24 1.40 -0.16
N LEU A 42 11.09 1.49 0.51
CA LEU A 42 10.61 2.70 1.17
C LEU A 42 11.11 2.73 2.61
N SER A 43 10.97 1.63 3.33
CA SER A 43 11.40 1.49 4.72
C SER A 43 11.76 0.03 5.04
N GLN A 44 12.71 -0.17 5.95
CA GLN A 44 13.10 -1.48 6.46
C GLN A 44 13.44 -1.39 7.94
N THR A 45 12.62 -2.01 8.78
CA THR A 45 12.85 -2.13 10.21
C THR A 45 12.89 -3.62 10.56
N VAL A 46 14.07 -4.24 10.41
CA VAL A 46 14.28 -5.68 10.63
C VAL A 46 15.45 -5.85 11.61
N ASN A 47 15.23 -6.60 12.70
CA ASN A 47 16.23 -6.84 13.73
C ASN A 47 17.25 -7.92 13.29
N ALA A 48 18.25 -8.19 14.14
CA ALA A 48 19.29 -9.20 13.89
C ALA A 48 18.73 -10.62 13.68
N ASP A 49 17.63 -10.96 14.33
CA ASP A 49 16.96 -12.26 14.20
C ASP A 49 16.18 -12.40 12.89
N GLY A 50 16.08 -11.32 12.10
CA GLY A 50 15.30 -11.29 10.87
C GLY A 50 13.81 -11.05 11.08
N ASN A 51 13.42 -10.48 12.22
CA ASN A 51 12.05 -10.12 12.57
C ASN A 51 11.82 -8.64 12.29
N GLY A 52 10.67 -8.29 11.70
CA GLY A 52 10.35 -6.88 11.49
C GLY A 52 9.44 -6.60 10.31
N THR A 53 9.50 -5.39 9.77
CA THR A 53 8.66 -4.93 8.66
C THR A 53 9.52 -4.43 7.51
N VAL A 54 9.09 -4.73 6.29
CA VAL A 54 9.69 -4.21 5.05
C VAL A 54 8.59 -3.56 4.22
N GLU A 55 8.90 -2.40 3.66
CA GLU A 55 8.02 -1.64 2.79
C GLU A 55 8.74 -1.30 1.49
N PHE A 56 8.08 -1.53 0.36
CA PHE A 56 8.53 -1.11 -0.96
C PHE A 56 7.59 -0.06 -1.53
N THR A 57 8.13 0.87 -2.31
CA THR A 57 7.35 1.80 -3.13
C THR A 57 7.70 1.66 -4.61
N ASN A 58 6.77 2.03 -5.49
CA ASN A 58 6.98 2.02 -6.93
C ASN A 58 6.56 3.35 -7.59
N ALA A 59 6.68 3.42 -8.92
CA ALA A 59 6.36 4.62 -9.70
C ALA A 59 4.86 5.00 -9.69
N LYS A 60 3.97 4.11 -9.23
CA LYS A 60 2.53 4.38 -9.10
C LYS A 60 2.15 4.90 -7.71
N ASN A 61 3.12 5.27 -6.89
CA ASN A 61 2.92 5.64 -5.48
C ASN A 61 2.14 4.59 -4.69
N GLN A 62 2.36 3.31 -5.00
CA GLN A 62 1.86 2.22 -4.19
C GLN A 62 2.89 1.87 -3.13
N VAL A 63 2.45 1.44 -1.95
CA VAL A 63 3.32 0.89 -0.91
C VAL A 63 2.96 -0.56 -0.68
N LEU A 64 3.92 -1.47 -0.86
CA LEU A 64 3.78 -2.88 -0.52
C LEU A 64 4.46 -3.16 0.82
N ARG A 65 3.69 -3.63 1.81
CA ARG A 65 4.20 -4.01 3.14
C ARG A 65 4.11 -5.51 3.36
N PHE A 66 5.11 -6.05 4.05
CA PHE A 66 5.01 -7.35 4.72
C PHE A 66 5.85 -7.39 5.99
N ARG A 67 5.52 -8.36 6.86
CA ARG A 67 6.28 -8.65 8.07
C ARG A 67 7.15 -9.87 7.89
N LEU A 68 8.28 -9.87 8.56
CA LEU A 68 9.22 -10.99 8.60
C LEU A 68 9.24 -11.61 9.99
N TYR A 69 9.35 -12.93 10.01
CA TYR A 69 9.71 -13.72 11.18
C TYR A 69 10.82 -14.69 10.76
N ASN A 70 11.97 -14.64 11.43
CA ASN A 70 13.17 -15.41 11.09
C ASN A 70 13.54 -15.31 9.60
N ASN A 71 13.59 -14.09 9.07
CA ASN A 71 13.89 -13.76 7.67
C ASN A 71 12.88 -14.27 6.62
N LYS A 72 11.73 -14.82 7.03
CA LYS A 72 10.67 -15.28 6.12
C LYS A 72 9.41 -14.43 6.28
N VAL A 73 8.66 -14.25 5.20
CA VAL A 73 7.37 -13.54 5.28
C VAL A 73 6.45 -14.29 6.24
N GLN A 74 5.98 -13.59 7.26
CA GLN A 74 5.05 -14.10 8.25
C GLN A 74 3.64 -13.75 7.83
N SER A 75 2.77 -14.76 7.75
CA SER A 75 1.34 -14.51 7.63
C SER A 75 0.80 -13.89 8.92
N GLN A 76 0.09 -12.79 8.77
CA GLN A 76 -0.76 -12.18 9.78
C GLN A 76 -2.07 -13.00 9.94
N PRO A 77 -2.94 -12.64 10.91
CA PRO A 77 -4.27 -13.23 10.98
C PRO A 77 -4.99 -13.23 9.62
N CYS A 78 -5.88 -14.19 9.40
CA CYS A 78 -6.48 -14.45 8.07
C CYS A 78 -5.50 -14.87 6.96
N ARG A 79 -4.28 -15.31 7.30
CA ARG A 79 -3.25 -15.75 6.34
C ARG A 79 -2.74 -14.63 5.41
N ILE A 80 -2.97 -13.36 5.77
CA ILE A 80 -2.49 -12.20 5.02
C ILE A 80 -0.97 -12.17 5.08
N GLY A 81 -0.30 -12.32 3.93
CA GLY A 81 1.15 -12.20 3.78
C GLY A 81 1.61 -10.79 3.45
N PHE A 82 0.81 -10.04 2.68
CA PHE A 82 1.14 -8.70 2.23
C PHE A 82 -0.06 -7.75 2.35
N GLU A 83 0.24 -6.47 2.54
CA GLU A 83 -0.71 -5.37 2.43
C GLU A 83 -0.24 -4.42 1.32
N LEU A 84 -1.10 -4.11 0.36
CA LEU A 84 -0.79 -3.19 -0.74
C LEU A 84 -1.64 -1.93 -0.62
N PHE A 85 -0.97 -0.81 -0.36
CA PHE A 85 -1.56 0.51 -0.18
C PHE A 85 -1.48 1.28 -1.49
N TYR A 86 -2.58 1.92 -1.87
CA TYR A 86 -2.69 2.75 -3.07
C TYR A 86 -2.90 4.19 -2.66
N TYR A 87 -2.04 5.09 -3.13
CA TYR A 87 -2.18 6.53 -2.90
C TYR A 87 -2.57 7.25 -4.19
N GLU A 88 -3.49 8.19 -4.08
CA GLU A 88 -3.94 9.06 -5.16
C GLU A 88 -4.01 10.49 -4.62
N ASN A 89 -3.38 11.44 -5.30
CA ASN A 89 -3.29 12.84 -4.87
C ASN A 89 -2.79 12.98 -3.41
N ASN A 90 -1.83 12.14 -2.99
CA ASN A 90 -1.29 12.05 -1.63
C ASN A 90 -2.29 11.62 -0.54
N TYR A 91 -3.44 11.06 -0.93
CA TYR A 91 -4.39 10.44 -0.01
C TYR A 91 -4.39 8.92 -0.19
N LEU A 92 -4.46 8.20 0.92
CA LEU A 92 -4.68 6.76 0.90
C LEU A 92 -6.05 6.47 0.29
N LYS A 93 -6.06 5.82 -0.87
CA LYS A 93 -7.26 5.50 -1.63
C LYS A 93 -7.77 4.10 -1.34
N LYS A 94 -6.86 3.13 -1.21
CA LYS A 94 -7.21 1.72 -1.10
C LYS A 94 -6.14 0.91 -0.38
N ILE A 95 -6.56 -0.10 0.37
CA ILE A 95 -5.69 -1.15 0.91
C ILE A 95 -6.19 -2.50 0.40
N GLU A 96 -5.30 -3.31 -0.14
CA GLU A 96 -5.55 -4.71 -0.49
C GLU A 96 -4.82 -5.64 0.49
N SER A 97 -5.51 -6.70 0.93
CA SER A 97 -4.97 -7.80 1.71
C SER A 97 -4.64 -8.97 0.79
N LEU A 98 -3.39 -9.43 0.83
CA LEU A 98 -2.90 -10.46 -0.08
C LEU A 98 -2.29 -11.63 0.71
N ASP A 99 -2.48 -12.85 0.21
CA ASP A 99 -1.85 -14.05 0.77
C ASP A 99 -0.35 -14.15 0.41
N LEU A 100 0.35 -15.18 0.90
CA LEU A 100 1.78 -15.40 0.61
C LEU A 100 2.12 -15.66 -0.88
N SER A 101 1.10 -15.90 -1.72
CA SER A 101 1.22 -16.04 -3.16
C SER A 101 1.01 -14.70 -3.91
N GLY A 102 0.61 -13.64 -3.20
CA GLY A 102 0.32 -12.32 -3.76
C GLY A 102 -1.09 -12.19 -4.32
N LYS A 103 -2.02 -13.09 -3.96
CA LYS A 103 -3.43 -13.04 -4.40
C LYS A 103 -4.30 -12.42 -3.31
N LEU A 104 -5.39 -11.76 -3.71
CA LEU A 104 -6.39 -11.22 -2.78
C LEU A 104 -6.91 -12.30 -1.84
N ILE A 105 -6.98 -11.97 -0.55
CA ILE A 105 -7.52 -12.84 0.48
C ILE A 105 -8.44 -12.04 1.40
N GLY A 106 -9.64 -12.56 1.61
CA GLY A 106 -10.61 -11.97 2.53
C GLY A 106 -10.26 -12.27 3.97
N CYS A 107 -10.56 -11.33 4.88
CA CYS A 107 -10.36 -11.53 6.31
C CYS A 107 -11.64 -11.38 7.12
N ASN A 108 -12.14 -12.49 7.67
CA ASN A 108 -13.36 -12.50 8.49
C ASN A 108 -13.16 -11.99 9.93
N LEU A 109 -11.96 -11.52 10.29
CA LEU A 109 -11.66 -11.11 11.68
C LEU A 109 -12.00 -9.65 11.98
N LYS A 110 -12.16 -8.80 10.96
CA LYS A 110 -12.39 -7.36 11.15
C LYS A 110 -13.84 -6.98 10.89
N LEU A 111 -14.36 -7.15 9.68
CA LEU A 111 -15.69 -6.64 9.37
C LEU A 111 -16.59 -7.63 8.62
N LEU A 112 -16.22 -8.17 7.46
CA LEU A 112 -17.13 -9.01 6.64
C LEU A 112 -16.41 -9.93 5.64
N GLY A 113 -15.14 -10.27 5.86
CA GLY A 113 -14.37 -11.05 4.88
C GLY A 113 -13.78 -10.19 3.77
N GLU A 114 -13.58 -8.91 4.07
CA GLU A 114 -13.01 -7.95 3.13
C GLU A 114 -11.57 -8.34 2.76
N ALA A 115 -11.28 -8.31 1.47
CA ALA A 115 -9.92 -8.34 0.94
C ALA A 115 -9.44 -6.93 0.57
N VAL A 116 -10.38 -6.00 0.35
CA VAL A 116 -10.08 -4.62 -0.05
C VAL A 116 -10.89 -3.64 0.79
N THR A 117 -10.21 -2.60 1.27
CA THR A 117 -10.84 -1.41 1.86
C THR A 117 -10.53 -0.21 0.98
N GLU A 118 -11.56 0.41 0.41
CA GLU A 118 -11.45 1.66 -0.33
C GLU A 118 -11.91 2.83 0.54
N PHE A 119 -11.17 3.93 0.52
CA PHE A 119 -11.46 5.15 1.27
C PHE A 119 -11.93 6.27 0.33
N ILE A 120 -12.94 7.01 0.79
CA ILE A 120 -13.53 8.13 0.07
C ILE A 120 -13.62 9.30 1.05
N ILE A 121 -12.82 10.33 0.84
CA ILE A 121 -12.86 11.57 1.62
C ILE A 121 -13.95 12.47 1.03
N GLU A 122 -15.13 12.46 1.63
CA GLU A 122 -16.29 13.23 1.15
C GLU A 122 -16.20 14.70 1.51
N LYS A 123 -15.48 15.03 2.60
CA LYS A 123 -15.29 16.41 3.08
C LYS A 123 -13.80 16.76 3.18
N PRO A 124 -13.08 16.92 2.05
CA PRO A 124 -11.62 17.07 2.04
C PRO A 124 -11.13 18.30 2.83
N GLY A 125 -11.81 19.44 2.74
CA GLY A 125 -11.43 20.63 3.50
C GLY A 125 -11.57 20.47 5.02
N LEU A 126 -12.56 19.70 5.47
CA LEU A 126 -12.72 19.39 6.90
C LEU A 126 -11.68 18.38 7.35
N TYR A 127 -11.44 17.34 6.55
CA TYR A 127 -10.35 16.39 6.81
C TYR A 127 -9.00 17.09 6.94
N LEU A 128 -8.64 17.99 6.03
CA LEU A 128 -7.37 18.71 6.08
C LEU A 128 -7.19 19.53 7.38
N LYS A 129 -8.26 20.16 7.87
CA LYS A 129 -8.22 20.87 9.16
C LYS A 129 -7.96 19.90 10.32
N LYS A 130 -8.64 18.75 10.33
CA LYS A 130 -8.43 17.72 11.37
C LYS A 130 -7.03 17.10 11.26
N LYS A 131 -6.58 16.76 10.05
CA LYS A 131 -5.26 16.22 9.76
C LYS A 131 -4.16 17.14 10.30
N LYS A 132 -4.28 18.45 10.06
CA LYS A 132 -3.32 19.43 10.60
C LYS A 132 -3.20 19.34 12.12
N LEU A 133 -4.32 19.25 12.85
CA LEU A 133 -4.30 19.10 14.30
C LEU A 133 -3.61 17.80 14.74
N ILE A 134 -3.79 16.71 13.98
CA ILE A 134 -3.15 15.42 14.25
C ILE A 134 -1.65 15.49 13.96
N ASP A 135 -1.25 16.11 12.83
CA ASP A 135 0.15 16.31 12.45
C ASP A 135 0.89 17.20 13.44
N ASP A 136 0.28 18.32 13.88
CA ASP A 136 0.84 19.24 14.87
C ASP A 136 1.09 18.55 16.23
N ALA A 137 0.39 17.44 16.49
CA ALA A 137 0.58 16.58 17.66
C ALA A 137 1.42 15.32 17.37
N GLU A 138 2.05 15.23 16.19
CA GLU A 138 2.83 14.07 15.73
C GLU A 138 2.05 12.73 15.81
N GLY A 139 0.74 12.79 15.61
CA GLY A 139 -0.16 11.64 15.74
C GLY A 139 -0.52 11.25 17.19
N ASN A 140 0.12 11.86 18.20
CA ASN A 140 -0.04 11.58 19.62
C ASN A 140 -1.18 12.41 20.26
N ILE A 141 -2.34 12.43 19.61
CA ILE A 141 -3.54 13.10 20.10
C ILE A 141 -4.67 12.08 20.31
N ASP A 142 -5.33 12.17 21.47
CA ASP A 142 -6.59 11.48 21.69
C ASP A 142 -7.72 12.33 21.11
N MET A 143 -8.13 11.99 19.89
CA MET A 143 -9.17 12.71 19.16
C MET A 143 -10.49 11.97 19.30
N LYS A 144 -11.54 12.69 19.73
CA LYS A 144 -12.90 12.16 19.76
C LYS A 144 -13.29 11.63 18.38
N ASP A 145 -13.97 10.48 18.36
CA ASP A 145 -14.51 9.89 17.14
C ASP A 145 -15.47 10.87 16.43
N ASP A 146 -15.06 11.28 15.23
CA ASP A 146 -15.79 12.18 14.32
C ASP A 146 -16.40 11.43 13.11
N SER A 147 -16.51 10.10 13.16
CA SER A 147 -17.17 9.29 12.12
C SER A 147 -18.59 9.80 11.77
N LYS A 148 -19.33 10.29 12.76
CA LYS A 148 -20.67 10.90 12.59
C LYS A 148 -20.66 12.19 11.77
N GLU A 149 -19.52 12.88 11.67
CA GLU A 149 -19.37 14.05 10.78
C GLU A 149 -19.35 13.64 9.30
N LYS A 150 -19.29 12.33 8.99
CA LYS A 150 -19.34 11.77 7.63
C LYS A 150 -18.25 12.39 6.73
N ILE A 151 -17.00 12.35 7.21
CA ILE A 151 -15.84 12.94 6.53
C ILE A 151 -15.18 11.90 5.62
N ILE A 152 -14.94 10.69 6.13
CA ILE A 152 -14.31 9.59 5.41
C ILE A 152 -15.26 8.39 5.40
N ARG A 153 -15.71 8.02 4.22
CA ARG A 153 -16.48 6.80 3.98
C ARG A 153 -15.55 5.68 3.56
N ILE A 154 -15.87 4.45 3.98
CA ILE A 154 -15.21 3.25 3.51
C ILE A 154 -16.15 2.42 2.63
N LYS A 155 -15.57 1.68 1.70
CA LYS A 155 -16.23 0.61 0.94
C LYS A 155 -15.40 -0.66 1.05
N LEU A 156 -16.08 -1.79 1.26
CA LEU A 156 -15.45 -3.09 1.43
C LEU A 156 -15.70 -3.97 0.21
N PHE A 157 -14.68 -4.73 -0.20
CA PHE A 157 -14.80 -5.71 -1.28
C PHE A 157 -14.24 -7.05 -0.83
N ASP A 158 -14.84 -8.13 -1.34
CA ASP A 158 -14.42 -9.50 -1.05
C ASP A 158 -13.14 -9.91 -1.84
N ALA A 159 -12.72 -11.16 -1.69
CA ALA A 159 -11.55 -11.70 -2.39
C ALA A 159 -11.70 -11.77 -3.92
N ASN A 160 -12.93 -11.68 -4.44
CA ASN A 160 -13.23 -11.59 -5.87
C ASN A 160 -13.34 -10.13 -6.33
N ASN A 161 -13.00 -9.17 -5.46
CA ASN A 161 -13.12 -7.75 -5.69
C ASN A 161 -14.59 -7.32 -5.97
N LEU A 162 -15.55 -8.06 -5.41
CA LEU A 162 -16.96 -7.71 -5.47
C LEU A 162 -17.34 -6.86 -4.24
N PRO A 163 -18.12 -5.78 -4.40
CA PRO A 163 -18.58 -4.98 -3.28
C PRO A 163 -19.35 -5.82 -2.27
N ILE A 164 -18.96 -5.73 -1.00
CA ILE A 164 -19.71 -6.32 0.11
C ILE A 164 -20.88 -5.39 0.42
N LYS A 165 -22.11 -5.94 0.42
CA LYS A 165 -23.32 -5.14 0.66
C LYS A 165 -23.36 -4.65 2.11
N GLU A 166 -23.31 -3.34 2.28
CA GLU A 166 -23.54 -2.67 3.56
C GLU A 166 -24.99 -2.18 3.62
N LYS A 167 -25.64 -2.31 4.79
CA LYS A 167 -27.01 -1.79 4.99
C LYS A 167 -27.06 -0.27 4.96
N GLU A 168 -26.02 0.35 5.51
CA GLU A 168 -25.85 1.80 5.58
C GLU A 168 -24.38 2.12 5.24
N PRO A 169 -24.08 3.31 4.69
CA PRO A 169 -22.71 3.70 4.40
C PRO A 169 -21.86 3.72 5.68
N ASN A 170 -20.71 3.07 5.63
CA ASN A 170 -19.80 2.96 6.77
C ASN A 170 -18.78 4.10 6.78
N TYR A 171 -18.67 4.82 7.89
CA TYR A 171 -17.77 5.96 8.05
C TYR A 171 -16.77 5.69 9.18
N ILE A 172 -15.54 6.16 8.98
CA ILE A 172 -14.49 6.08 9.99
C ILE A 172 -14.07 7.48 10.45
N SER A 173 -13.47 7.55 11.63
CA SER A 173 -12.93 8.80 12.15
C SER A 173 -11.73 9.28 11.33
N SER A 174 -11.49 10.59 11.34
CA SER A 174 -10.29 11.20 10.75
C SER A 174 -9.01 10.65 11.36
N LYS A 175 -9.01 10.32 12.67
CA LYS A 175 -7.86 9.72 13.35
C LYS A 175 -7.61 8.28 12.88
N THR A 176 -8.67 7.49 12.73
CA THR A 176 -8.58 6.12 12.19
C THR A 176 -8.03 6.14 10.76
N TYR A 177 -8.53 7.04 9.90
CA TYR A 177 -8.01 7.19 8.55
C TYR A 177 -6.53 7.65 8.55
N TYR A 178 -6.19 8.61 9.42
CA TYR A 178 -4.82 9.07 9.62
C TYR A 178 -3.88 7.90 9.89
N ASP A 179 -4.21 7.05 10.86
CA ASP A 179 -3.38 5.91 11.28
C ASP A 179 -3.15 4.86 10.16
N TYR A 180 -4.10 4.73 9.24
CA TYR A 180 -3.89 3.95 8.02
C TYR A 180 -2.96 4.65 7.03
N SER A 181 -3.02 5.98 6.97
CA SER A 181 -2.36 6.82 5.95
C SER A 181 -0.92 7.22 6.25
N ILE A 182 -0.41 7.06 7.49
CA ILE A 182 0.94 7.52 7.94
C ILE A 182 2.16 6.90 7.22
N ARG A 183 1.97 6.30 6.04
CA ARG A 183 3.01 5.55 5.32
C ARG A 183 3.62 6.34 4.15
N MET A 184 3.07 7.52 3.85
CA MET A 184 3.62 8.56 2.98
C MET A 184 3.35 9.92 3.61
#